data_AF-A0A812UBJ3-F1
#
_entry.id   AF-A0A812UBJ3-F1
#
_cell.length_a   1.000
_cell.length_b   1.000
_cell.length_c   1.000
_cell.angle_alpha   90.00
_cell.angle_beta   90.00
_cell.angle_gamma   90.00
#
_symmetry.space_group_name_H-M   'P 1'
#
loop_
_entity.id
_entity.type
_entity.pdbx_description
1 polymer ?
#
loop_
_entity_poly.entity_id
_entity_poly.type
_entity_poly.pdbx_seq_one_letter_code
_entity_poly.pdbx_strand_id
1 'polypeptide(L)'
;MFKKKKDEDRKPIEQEIAELQRKFRVLENDKRACSEDSQGTIRKQRATIEKLTRENRKMKAELNETRSSTGTQAEAKMQQETLNRLSEQKEQLTAKTDGEESEARKLQDKLDSTQRRIFELREEMAKSGGVNAALDNSKAIAKQIRILENRLDKGLQKFNEAIAANRTLREQIDTLRRERVVFDDIYRKLENELQQKKKEMANIIEQANAAYEARDSAQAQMASLKQQADKEHAEFEKEWRELGRLIENDKRMKEFMRTKVRGKEEGESKDEDKHKKKITKHTWDTTKSLVTMTSNQDKVASYEEAFARIQAATGICDIDQLVQNFIDAEDTNFSLFKYNNELSAEIEKLEQQIAEYKEEYITLSGQSSRKEDTEKAKILESLEEKWNDIDRKAITYEVKHQESQQTLSHIRTCIESIFRRLGCTAEDLPCGCGSGISEANMMVYLAIIEQRTNELLKMFDSLKQDDDEYESTRPARTGQTSTSLQMKLPSTVEDYSDDEDDEDEDDQRPFTRDELKTKANKNYNKKQKKPRKTGAQPDK
;
A
#
# COMPACT_ATOMS: atom_id res chain seq x y z
N MET A 1 -158.47 -171.98 -4.72
CA MET A 1 -157.89 -172.81 -5.82
C MET A 1 -156.37 -172.65 -5.74
N PHE A 2 -155.54 -173.70 -5.57
CA PHE A 2 -155.06 -174.70 -6.57
C PHE A 2 -154.08 -174.10 -7.59
N LYS A 3 -152.95 -174.70 -8.03
CA LYS A 3 -152.34 -176.08 -7.95
C LYS A 3 -150.78 -175.97 -8.07
N LYS A 4 -149.93 -176.84 -7.47
CA LYS A 4 -149.23 -178.07 -8.02
C LYS A 4 -148.40 -177.86 -9.32
N LYS A 5 -147.20 -178.46 -9.57
CA LYS A 5 -146.36 -179.48 -8.85
C LYS A 5 -144.92 -179.58 -9.45
N LYS A 6 -144.00 -180.23 -8.71
CA LYS A 6 -142.64 -180.75 -9.06
C LYS A 6 -141.52 -179.70 -9.29
N ASP A 7 -140.45 -179.62 -8.48
CA ASP A 7 -139.37 -180.61 -8.13
C ASP A 7 -138.34 -180.71 -9.30
N GLU A 8 -136.99 -180.75 -9.20
CA GLU A 8 -135.89 -180.89 -8.19
C GLU A 8 -134.63 -180.07 -8.69
N ASP A 9 -133.55 -179.63 -7.99
CA ASP A 9 -133.16 -179.38 -6.58
C ASP A 9 -132.03 -178.27 -6.44
N ARG A 10 -130.75 -178.54 -6.05
CA ARG A 10 -129.78 -177.53 -5.49
C ARG A 10 -128.41 -177.33 -6.17
N LYS A 11 -127.81 -176.13 -5.99
CA LYS A 11 -126.36 -175.80 -6.04
C LYS A 11 -125.96 -174.83 -4.89
N PRO A 12 -124.69 -174.81 -4.43
CA PRO A 12 -124.26 -174.08 -3.23
C PRO A 12 -123.78 -172.64 -3.47
N ILE A 13 -123.72 -171.87 -2.37
CA ILE A 13 -123.45 -170.42 -2.28
C ILE A 13 -121.97 -170.04 -2.55
N GLU A 14 -121.09 -171.03 -2.72
CA GLU A 14 -119.62 -170.84 -2.76
C GLU A 14 -119.11 -170.04 -3.97
N GLN A 15 -119.79 -170.10 -5.12
CA GLN A 15 -119.31 -169.44 -6.35
C GLN A 15 -119.37 -167.90 -6.27
N GLU A 16 -120.36 -167.34 -5.56
CA GLU A 16 -120.54 -165.89 -5.40
C GLU A 16 -119.50 -165.30 -4.42
N ILE A 17 -119.13 -166.08 -3.39
CA ILE A 17 -118.06 -165.74 -2.45
C ILE A 17 -116.69 -165.66 -3.17
N ALA A 18 -116.42 -166.58 -4.09
CA ALA A 18 -115.15 -166.64 -4.82
C ALA A 18 -114.89 -165.39 -5.68
N GLU A 19 -115.91 -164.85 -6.36
CA GLU A 19 -115.75 -163.62 -7.14
C GLU A 19 -115.54 -162.38 -6.27
N LEU A 20 -116.26 -162.28 -5.15
CA LEU A 20 -116.11 -161.17 -4.19
C LEU A 20 -114.72 -161.16 -3.55
N GLN A 21 -114.21 -162.33 -3.14
CA GLN A 21 -112.84 -162.46 -2.63
C GLN A 21 -111.79 -162.06 -3.69
N ARG A 22 -112.00 -162.41 -4.96
CA ARG A 22 -111.08 -162.03 -6.05
C ARG A 22 -111.08 -160.52 -6.31
N LYS A 23 -112.25 -159.85 -6.26
CA LYS A 23 -112.36 -158.38 -6.40
C LYS A 23 -111.71 -157.64 -5.24
N PHE A 24 -111.91 -158.10 -4.00
CA PHE A 24 -111.34 -157.46 -2.81
C PHE A 24 -109.81 -157.44 -2.85
N ARG A 25 -109.19 -158.55 -3.30
CA ARG A 25 -107.73 -158.71 -3.38
C ARG A 25 -107.05 -157.82 -4.44
N VAL A 26 -107.80 -157.37 -5.46
CA VAL A 26 -107.30 -156.40 -6.45
C VAL A 26 -107.35 -154.99 -5.87
N LEU A 27 -108.50 -154.58 -5.33
CA LEU A 27 -108.70 -153.26 -4.72
C LEU A 27 -107.74 -152.98 -3.55
N GLU A 28 -107.38 -154.01 -2.77
CA GLU A 28 -106.41 -153.88 -1.69
C GLU A 28 -104.97 -153.65 -2.19
N ASN A 29 -104.59 -154.26 -3.32
CA ASN A 29 -103.30 -154.02 -3.98
C ASN A 29 -103.25 -152.63 -4.65
N ASP A 30 -104.31 -152.22 -5.35
CA ASP A 30 -104.36 -150.90 -6.00
C ASP A 30 -104.32 -149.76 -4.95
N LYS A 31 -105.01 -149.94 -3.83
CA LYS A 31 -104.93 -149.04 -2.66
C LYS A 31 -103.51 -148.93 -2.10
N ARG A 32 -102.76 -150.04 -2.10
CA ARG A 32 -101.36 -150.09 -1.64
C ARG A 32 -100.43 -149.36 -2.62
N ALA A 33 -100.56 -149.61 -3.92
CA ALA A 33 -99.75 -148.97 -4.96
C ALA A 33 -99.94 -147.44 -4.98
N CYS A 34 -101.18 -146.96 -4.96
CA CYS A 34 -101.46 -145.51 -4.90
C CYS A 34 -100.97 -144.86 -3.59
N SER A 35 -101.02 -145.58 -2.47
CA SER A 35 -100.45 -145.12 -1.19
C SER A 35 -98.93 -144.93 -1.29
N GLU A 36 -98.21 -145.92 -1.84
CA GLU A 36 -96.75 -145.91 -1.92
C GLU A 36 -96.21 -144.84 -2.90
N ASP A 37 -96.82 -144.64 -4.06
CA ASP A 37 -96.40 -143.59 -5.01
C ASP A 37 -96.70 -142.17 -4.50
N SER A 38 -97.82 -141.98 -3.78
CA SER A 38 -98.12 -140.69 -3.14
C SER A 38 -97.06 -140.31 -2.09
N GLN A 39 -96.59 -141.27 -1.28
CA GLN A 39 -95.48 -141.04 -0.36
C GLN A 39 -94.15 -140.85 -1.08
N GLY A 40 -93.89 -141.58 -2.17
CA GLY A 40 -92.71 -141.38 -3.02
C GLY A 40 -92.62 -139.95 -3.56
N THR A 41 -93.76 -139.41 -4.01
CA THR A 41 -93.85 -138.03 -4.50
C THR A 41 -93.65 -136.99 -3.39
N ILE A 42 -94.25 -137.17 -2.21
CA ILE A 42 -94.05 -136.28 -1.05
C ILE A 42 -92.57 -136.27 -0.60
N ARG A 43 -91.88 -137.41 -0.61
CA ARG A 43 -90.44 -137.48 -0.29
C ARG A 43 -89.59 -136.69 -1.29
N LYS A 44 -89.86 -136.82 -2.60
CA LYS A 44 -89.20 -136.04 -3.66
C LYS A 44 -89.41 -134.53 -3.46
N GLN A 45 -90.66 -134.10 -3.21
CA GLN A 45 -90.98 -132.68 -2.98
C GLN A 45 -90.26 -132.09 -1.76
N ARG A 46 -90.21 -132.83 -0.63
CA ARG A 46 -89.48 -132.38 0.57
C ARG A 46 -87.97 -132.21 0.31
N ALA A 47 -87.34 -133.14 -0.41
CA ALA A 47 -85.93 -133.05 -0.77
C ALA A 47 -85.63 -131.81 -1.65
N THR A 48 -86.51 -131.48 -2.59
CA THR A 48 -86.39 -130.26 -3.42
C THR A 48 -86.51 -128.98 -2.59
N ILE A 49 -87.44 -128.92 -1.64
CA ILE A 49 -87.60 -127.77 -0.72
C ILE A 49 -86.36 -127.59 0.16
N GLU A 50 -85.77 -128.69 0.66
CA GLU A 50 -84.55 -128.63 1.46
C GLU A 50 -83.34 -128.17 0.63
N LYS A 51 -83.23 -128.61 -0.64
CA LYS A 51 -82.21 -128.10 -1.57
C LYS A 51 -82.36 -126.59 -1.78
N LEU A 52 -83.56 -126.11 -2.14
CA LEU A 52 -83.82 -124.70 -2.45
C LEU A 52 -83.63 -123.77 -1.25
N THR A 53 -83.91 -124.25 -0.03
CA THR A 53 -83.64 -123.49 1.21
C THR A 53 -82.15 -123.46 1.55
N ARG A 54 -81.39 -124.52 1.25
CA ARG A 54 -79.92 -124.54 1.38
C ARG A 54 -79.24 -123.59 0.38
N GLU A 55 -79.72 -123.56 -0.86
CA GLU A 55 -79.25 -122.63 -1.91
C GLU A 55 -79.61 -121.17 -1.57
N ASN A 56 -80.81 -120.89 -1.06
CA ASN A 56 -81.18 -119.57 -0.55
C ASN A 56 -80.28 -119.08 0.60
N ARG A 57 -79.88 -119.97 1.51
CA ARG A 57 -78.93 -119.62 2.58
C ARG A 57 -77.54 -119.29 2.03
N LYS A 58 -77.06 -120.04 1.02
CA LYS A 58 -75.78 -119.78 0.35
C LYS A 58 -75.75 -118.40 -0.33
N MET A 59 -76.74 -118.11 -1.19
CA MET A 59 -76.82 -116.80 -1.86
C MET A 59 -76.96 -115.63 -0.87
N LYS A 60 -77.66 -115.81 0.25
CA LYS A 60 -77.72 -114.78 1.29
C LYS A 60 -76.40 -114.55 2.03
N ALA A 61 -75.52 -115.55 2.13
CA ALA A 61 -74.18 -115.37 2.68
C ALA A 61 -73.29 -114.59 1.70
N GLU A 62 -73.24 -115.01 0.43
CA GLU A 62 -72.44 -114.39 -0.64
C GLU A 62 -72.80 -112.91 -0.88
N LEU A 63 -74.10 -112.58 -0.81
CA LEU A 63 -74.58 -111.19 -0.92
C LEU A 63 -74.22 -110.34 0.32
N ASN A 64 -74.03 -110.96 1.49
CA ASN A 64 -73.58 -110.26 2.69
C ASN A 64 -72.05 -110.04 2.69
N GLU A 65 -71.27 -111.01 2.22
CA GLU A 65 -69.81 -110.88 2.06
C GLU A 65 -69.47 -109.78 1.05
N THR A 66 -70.13 -109.75 -0.11
CA THR A 66 -69.95 -108.67 -1.11
C THR A 66 -70.35 -107.29 -0.59
N ARG A 67 -71.43 -107.19 0.23
CA ARG A 67 -71.79 -105.95 0.93
C ARG A 67 -70.76 -105.53 1.98
N SER A 68 -70.12 -106.49 2.65
CA SER A 68 -69.02 -106.20 3.56
C SER A 68 -67.82 -105.63 2.80
N SER A 69 -67.44 -106.24 1.66
CA SER A 69 -66.30 -105.77 0.85
C SER A 69 -66.48 -104.37 0.29
N THR A 70 -67.70 -103.92 0.01
CA THR A 70 -67.96 -102.55 -0.50
C THR A 70 -67.59 -101.42 0.47
N GLY A 71 -67.34 -101.70 1.76
CA GLY A 71 -66.83 -100.68 2.69
C GLY A 71 -65.45 -100.15 2.29
N THR A 72 -64.59 -101.00 1.72
CA THR A 72 -63.21 -100.67 1.34
C THR A 72 -63.11 -99.57 0.27
N GLN A 73 -64.17 -99.35 -0.53
CA GLN A 73 -64.18 -98.34 -1.58
C GLN A 73 -64.28 -96.90 -1.02
N ALA A 74 -64.80 -96.73 0.20
CA ALA A 74 -64.77 -95.44 0.91
C ALA A 74 -63.38 -95.17 1.51
N GLU A 75 -62.76 -96.19 2.11
CA GLU A 75 -61.41 -96.11 2.70
C GLU A 75 -60.35 -95.80 1.62
N ALA A 76 -60.44 -96.46 0.46
CA ALA A 76 -59.55 -96.20 -0.67
C ALA A 76 -59.67 -94.75 -1.20
N LYS A 77 -60.86 -94.14 -1.18
CA LYS A 77 -61.03 -92.72 -1.52
C LYS A 77 -60.38 -91.80 -0.49
N MET A 78 -60.58 -92.04 0.81
CA MET A 78 -59.95 -91.26 1.87
C MET A 78 -58.41 -91.38 1.85
N GLN A 79 -57.88 -92.55 1.49
CA GLN A 79 -56.44 -92.74 1.25
C GLN A 79 -55.95 -91.97 0.02
N GLN A 80 -56.70 -91.95 -1.08
CA GLN A 80 -56.35 -91.14 -2.26
C GLN A 80 -56.40 -89.63 -1.95
N GLU A 81 -57.39 -89.17 -1.18
CA GLU A 81 -57.51 -87.77 -0.77
C GLU A 81 -56.35 -87.32 0.14
N THR A 82 -55.92 -88.19 1.08
CA THR A 82 -54.74 -87.91 1.90
C THR A 82 -53.43 -87.97 1.12
N LEU A 83 -53.28 -88.88 0.15
CA LEU A 83 -52.16 -88.89 -0.80
C LEU A 83 -52.11 -87.63 -1.67
N ASN A 84 -53.25 -87.19 -2.21
CA ASN A 84 -53.33 -85.96 -3.00
C ASN A 84 -52.90 -84.75 -2.16
N ARG A 85 -53.40 -84.62 -0.92
CA ARG A 85 -53.01 -83.54 -0.01
C ARG A 85 -51.51 -83.58 0.34
N LEU A 86 -50.93 -84.78 0.47
CA LEU A 86 -49.49 -84.93 0.71
C LEU A 86 -48.64 -84.60 -0.54
N SER A 87 -49.13 -84.87 -1.76
CA SER A 87 -48.48 -84.42 -3.00
C SER A 87 -48.52 -82.89 -3.11
N GLU A 88 -49.68 -82.29 -2.88
CA GLU A 88 -49.84 -80.83 -2.89
C GLU A 88 -48.96 -80.15 -1.83
N GLN A 89 -48.90 -80.69 -0.60
CA GLN A 89 -47.99 -80.21 0.44
C GLN A 89 -46.51 -80.39 0.07
N LYS A 90 -46.14 -81.49 -0.60
CA LYS A 90 -44.78 -81.69 -1.11
C LYS A 90 -44.45 -80.67 -2.20
N GLU A 91 -45.33 -80.46 -3.17
CA GLU A 91 -45.16 -79.50 -4.27
C GLU A 91 -45.05 -78.06 -3.75
N GLN A 92 -45.88 -77.68 -2.77
CA GLN A 92 -45.78 -76.38 -2.08
C GLN A 92 -44.46 -76.22 -1.30
N LEU A 93 -43.91 -77.28 -0.72
CA LEU A 93 -42.60 -77.24 -0.06
C LEU A 93 -41.45 -77.17 -1.08
N THR A 94 -41.49 -77.97 -2.14
CA THR A 94 -40.49 -77.90 -3.24
C THR A 94 -40.45 -76.51 -3.85
N ALA A 95 -41.60 -75.92 -4.21
CA ALA A 95 -41.66 -74.57 -4.76
C ALA A 95 -41.14 -73.48 -3.80
N LYS A 96 -41.23 -73.69 -2.48
CA LYS A 96 -40.60 -72.81 -1.48
C LYS A 96 -39.09 -72.98 -1.44
N THR A 97 -38.60 -74.22 -1.41
CA THR A 97 -37.15 -74.52 -1.46
C THR A 97 -36.51 -74.00 -2.75
N ASP A 98 -37.16 -74.16 -3.92
CA ASP A 98 -36.69 -73.60 -5.19
C ASP A 98 -36.65 -72.05 -5.16
N GLY A 99 -37.61 -71.42 -4.48
CA GLY A 99 -37.65 -69.98 -4.26
C GLY A 99 -36.55 -69.49 -3.31
N GLU A 100 -36.32 -70.19 -2.20
CA GLU A 100 -35.25 -69.91 -1.24
C GLU A 100 -33.86 -70.13 -1.86
N GLU A 101 -33.67 -71.17 -2.68
CA GLU A 101 -32.46 -71.34 -3.49
C GLU A 101 -32.27 -70.20 -4.51
N SER A 102 -33.34 -69.71 -5.12
CA SER A 102 -33.29 -68.57 -6.05
C SER A 102 -32.84 -67.29 -5.35
N GLU A 103 -33.36 -66.98 -4.17
CA GLU A 103 -32.91 -65.82 -3.38
C GLU A 103 -31.50 -66.02 -2.81
N ALA A 104 -31.14 -67.23 -2.36
CA ALA A 104 -29.78 -67.54 -1.90
C ALA A 104 -28.73 -67.31 -3.02
N ARG A 105 -29.04 -67.71 -4.26
CA ARG A 105 -28.18 -67.44 -5.44
C ARG A 105 -28.06 -65.93 -5.70
N LYS A 106 -29.18 -65.18 -5.70
CA LYS A 106 -29.16 -63.71 -5.86
C LYS A 106 -28.38 -62.99 -4.75
N LEU A 107 -28.41 -63.51 -3.52
CA LEU A 107 -27.62 -62.99 -2.40
C LEU A 107 -26.13 -63.33 -2.56
N GLN A 108 -25.79 -64.52 -3.05
CA GLN A 108 -24.41 -64.87 -3.39
C GLN A 108 -23.86 -63.99 -4.51
N ASP A 109 -24.61 -63.75 -5.60
CA ASP A 109 -24.20 -62.84 -6.69
C ASP A 109 -23.94 -61.40 -6.19
N LYS A 110 -24.76 -60.92 -5.22
CA LYS A 110 -24.56 -59.63 -4.54
C LYS A 110 -23.33 -59.64 -3.63
N LEU A 111 -23.07 -60.74 -2.92
CA LEU A 111 -21.88 -60.91 -2.08
C LEU A 111 -20.60 -60.92 -2.93
N ASP A 112 -20.58 -61.70 -4.00
CA ASP A 112 -19.50 -61.80 -4.98
C ASP A 112 -19.18 -60.44 -5.63
N SER A 113 -20.20 -59.72 -6.10
CA SER A 113 -20.02 -58.42 -6.75
C SER A 113 -19.57 -57.32 -5.78
N THR A 114 -20.09 -57.31 -4.55
CA THR A 114 -19.61 -56.38 -3.51
C THR A 114 -18.19 -56.72 -3.05
N GLN A 115 -17.82 -58.00 -2.93
CA GLN A 115 -16.44 -58.42 -2.63
C GLN A 115 -15.47 -58.00 -3.75
N ARG A 116 -15.84 -58.17 -5.03
CA ARG A 116 -15.04 -57.68 -6.16
C ARG A 116 -14.86 -56.16 -6.09
N ARG A 117 -15.92 -55.39 -5.84
CA ARG A 117 -15.81 -53.92 -5.72
C ARG A 117 -14.96 -53.47 -4.51
N ILE A 118 -15.01 -54.20 -3.39
CA ILE A 118 -14.12 -53.97 -2.24
C ILE A 118 -12.67 -54.28 -2.60
N PHE A 119 -12.40 -55.31 -3.41
CA PHE A 119 -11.05 -55.62 -3.89
C PHE A 119 -10.52 -54.53 -4.83
N GLU A 120 -11.31 -54.12 -5.83
CA GLU A 120 -10.99 -53.01 -6.75
C GLU A 120 -10.63 -51.73 -5.99
N LEU A 121 -11.48 -51.30 -5.06
CA LEU A 121 -11.26 -50.09 -4.23
C LEU A 121 -9.99 -50.21 -3.37
N ARG A 122 -9.66 -51.41 -2.87
CA ARG A 122 -8.40 -51.66 -2.14
C ARG A 122 -7.18 -51.63 -3.06
N GLU A 123 -7.30 -52.10 -4.30
CA GLU A 123 -6.23 -52.02 -5.29
C GLU A 123 -6.01 -50.59 -5.79
N GLU A 124 -7.08 -49.82 -6.01
CA GLU A 124 -7.06 -48.38 -6.30
C GLU A 124 -6.40 -47.59 -5.15
N MET A 125 -6.78 -47.86 -3.90
CA MET A 125 -6.13 -47.28 -2.71
C MET A 125 -4.65 -47.68 -2.60
N ALA A 126 -4.28 -48.94 -2.88
CA ALA A 126 -2.89 -49.37 -2.86
C ALA A 126 -2.05 -48.68 -3.95
N LYS A 127 -2.57 -48.57 -5.18
CA LYS A 127 -1.93 -47.85 -6.30
C LYS A 127 -1.74 -46.36 -6.03
N SER A 128 -2.63 -45.74 -5.24
CA SER A 128 -2.53 -44.34 -4.81
C SER A 128 -1.71 -44.14 -3.52
N GLY A 129 -0.98 -45.18 -3.06
CA GLY A 129 -0.04 -45.13 -1.94
C GLY A 129 -0.60 -45.57 -0.58
N GLY A 130 -1.85 -46.00 -0.53
CA GLY A 130 -2.55 -46.41 0.69
C GLY A 130 -3.20 -45.24 1.43
N VAL A 131 -4.01 -45.58 2.44
CA VAL A 131 -4.90 -44.65 3.19
C VAL A 131 -4.15 -43.42 3.74
N ASN A 132 -2.89 -43.58 4.14
CA ASN A 132 -2.10 -42.49 4.73
C ASN A 132 -1.40 -41.59 3.68
N ALA A 133 -1.30 -41.98 2.41
CA ALA A 133 -0.50 -41.26 1.42
C ALA A 133 -0.97 -39.81 1.20
N ALA A 134 -2.29 -39.57 1.17
CA ALA A 134 -2.85 -38.22 1.10
C ALA A 134 -2.48 -37.38 2.34
N LEU A 135 -2.49 -38.00 3.53
CA LEU A 135 -2.17 -37.37 4.80
C LEU A 135 -0.68 -37.05 4.94
N ASP A 136 0.19 -37.95 4.49
CA ASP A 136 1.65 -37.75 4.54
C ASP A 136 2.16 -36.83 3.42
N ASN A 137 1.51 -36.82 2.24
CA ASN A 137 1.73 -35.81 1.22
C ASN A 137 1.30 -34.41 1.72
N SER A 138 0.13 -34.28 2.36
CA SER A 138 -0.30 -33.04 3.00
C SER A 138 0.71 -32.55 4.06
N LYS A 139 1.22 -33.43 4.92
CA LYS A 139 2.31 -33.10 5.87
C LYS A 139 3.60 -32.68 5.18
N ALA A 140 3.96 -33.28 4.04
CA ALA A 140 5.14 -32.92 3.27
C ALA A 140 5.00 -31.53 2.63
N ILE A 141 3.85 -31.24 2.03
CA ILE A 141 3.49 -29.93 1.48
C ILE A 141 3.51 -28.86 2.58
N ALA A 142 2.89 -29.11 3.74
CA ALA A 142 2.90 -28.18 4.88
C ALA A 142 4.32 -27.90 5.42
N LYS A 143 5.20 -28.92 5.48
CA LYS A 143 6.62 -28.72 5.82
C LYS A 143 7.34 -27.87 4.76
N GLN A 144 7.05 -28.08 3.48
CA GLN A 144 7.70 -27.35 2.39
C GLN A 144 7.23 -25.90 2.31
N ILE A 145 5.94 -25.63 2.53
CA ILE A 145 5.39 -24.28 2.74
C ILE A 145 6.16 -23.59 3.88
N ARG A 146 6.25 -24.22 5.05
CA ARG A 146 6.97 -23.66 6.21
C ARG A 146 8.46 -23.38 5.95
N ILE A 147 9.11 -24.19 5.11
CA ILE A 147 10.51 -23.94 4.69
C ILE A 147 10.61 -22.74 3.74
N LEU A 148 9.61 -22.55 2.85
CA LEU A 148 9.55 -21.40 1.94
C LEU A 148 9.21 -20.10 2.69
N GLU A 149 8.29 -20.13 3.65
CA GLU A 149 8.00 -19.02 4.57
C GLU A 149 9.27 -18.58 5.32
N ASN A 150 9.93 -19.51 6.02
CA ASN A 150 11.20 -19.23 6.73
C ASN A 150 12.33 -18.72 5.82
N ARG A 151 12.26 -18.99 4.51
CA ARG A 151 13.21 -18.48 3.50
C ARG A 151 12.80 -17.10 2.98
N LEU A 152 11.51 -16.82 2.88
CA LEU A 152 10.96 -15.51 2.55
C LEU A 152 11.25 -14.52 3.68
N ASP A 153 10.97 -14.88 4.94
CA ASP A 153 11.25 -14.05 6.12
C ASP A 153 12.73 -13.66 6.21
N LYS A 154 13.64 -14.63 5.99
CA LYS A 154 15.09 -14.38 5.94
C LYS A 154 15.54 -13.58 4.71
N GLY A 155 14.72 -13.52 3.66
CA GLY A 155 14.90 -12.61 2.52
C GLY A 155 14.46 -11.19 2.88
N LEU A 156 13.26 -11.04 3.43
CA LEU A 156 12.67 -9.78 3.87
C LEU A 156 13.51 -9.10 4.97
N GLN A 157 13.99 -9.87 5.95
CA GLN A 157 14.91 -9.36 6.97
C GLN A 157 16.16 -8.75 6.33
N LYS A 158 16.83 -9.48 5.43
CA LYS A 158 18.04 -9.00 4.74
C LYS A 158 17.78 -7.81 3.82
N PHE A 159 16.60 -7.76 3.20
CA PHE A 159 16.15 -6.63 2.39
C PHE A 159 15.95 -5.38 3.26
N ASN A 160 15.30 -5.52 4.42
CA ASN A 160 15.11 -4.43 5.38
C ASN A 160 16.44 -3.97 6.01
N GLU A 161 17.35 -4.89 6.34
CA GLU A 161 18.73 -4.59 6.77
C GLU A 161 19.50 -3.80 5.68
N ALA A 162 19.37 -4.21 4.42
CA ALA A 162 19.99 -3.50 3.29
C ALA A 162 19.36 -2.12 3.04
N ILE A 163 18.05 -1.95 3.22
CA ILE A 163 17.37 -0.64 3.16
C ILE A 163 17.86 0.27 4.29
N ALA A 164 17.96 -0.25 5.52
CA ALA A 164 18.46 0.52 6.67
C ALA A 164 19.91 0.99 6.43
N ALA A 165 20.79 0.09 5.98
CA ALA A 165 22.15 0.44 5.60
C ALA A 165 22.20 1.47 4.45
N ASN A 166 21.36 1.33 3.42
CA ASN A 166 21.28 2.27 2.31
C ASN A 166 20.79 3.66 2.77
N ARG A 167 19.84 3.71 3.72
CA ARG A 167 19.38 4.95 4.35
C ARG A 167 20.51 5.65 5.10
N THR A 168 21.24 4.94 5.96
CA THR A 168 22.39 5.51 6.69
C THR A 168 23.48 6.01 5.74
N LEU A 169 23.74 5.30 4.62
CA LEU A 169 24.67 5.75 3.59
C LEU A 169 24.20 7.05 2.88
N ARG A 170 22.89 7.22 2.63
CA ARG A 170 22.33 8.48 2.10
C ARG A 170 22.49 9.62 3.11
N GLU A 171 22.13 9.38 4.37
CA GLU A 171 22.28 10.35 5.46
C GLU A 171 23.75 10.78 5.67
N GLN A 172 24.71 9.87 5.48
CA GLN A 172 26.15 10.18 5.45
C GLN A 172 26.53 11.01 4.21
N ILE A 173 26.07 10.63 3.01
CA ILE A 173 26.35 11.39 1.76
C ILE A 173 25.82 12.82 1.85
N ASP A 174 24.60 13.03 2.36
CA ASP A 174 24.00 14.36 2.49
C ASP A 174 24.58 15.16 3.67
N THR A 175 25.26 14.51 4.61
CA THR A 175 26.10 15.19 5.62
C THR A 175 27.42 15.66 5.01
N LEU A 176 28.15 14.77 4.33
CA LEU A 176 29.38 15.11 3.60
C LEU A 176 29.17 16.18 2.52
N ARG A 177 27.99 16.22 1.86
CA ARG A 177 27.60 17.28 0.93
C ARG A 177 27.45 18.64 1.62
N ARG A 178 26.77 18.70 2.77
CA ARG A 178 26.61 19.93 3.56
C ARG A 178 27.96 20.43 4.08
N GLU A 179 28.78 19.54 4.62
CA GLU A 179 30.15 19.84 5.02
C GLU A 179 30.97 20.40 3.86
N ARG A 180 30.91 19.76 2.67
CA ARG A 180 31.62 20.23 1.48
C ARG A 180 31.20 21.65 1.04
N VAL A 181 29.92 22.00 1.12
CA VAL A 181 29.47 23.38 0.84
C VAL A 181 30.06 24.38 1.83
N VAL A 182 30.05 24.04 3.14
CA VAL A 182 30.66 24.87 4.18
C VAL A 182 32.18 25.03 3.96
N PHE A 183 32.88 23.96 3.56
CA PHE A 183 34.30 24.04 3.20
C PHE A 183 34.53 24.89 1.95
N ASP A 184 33.79 24.70 0.86
CA ASP A 184 33.92 25.50 -0.37
C ASP A 184 33.72 27.01 -0.07
N ASP A 185 32.77 27.38 0.80
CA ASP A 185 32.55 28.78 1.21
C ASP A 185 33.64 29.32 2.15
N ILE A 186 34.23 28.49 3.01
CA ILE A 186 35.41 28.88 3.82
C ILE A 186 36.63 29.08 2.92
N TYR A 187 36.87 28.21 1.94
CA TYR A 187 37.95 28.37 0.96
C TYR A 187 37.81 29.66 0.17
N ARG A 188 36.62 30.01 -0.31
CA ARG A 188 36.35 31.29 -0.98
C ARG A 188 36.64 32.51 -0.11
N LYS A 189 36.28 32.46 1.19
CA LYS A 189 36.59 33.54 2.13
C LYS A 189 38.10 33.71 2.32
N LEU A 190 38.81 32.61 2.56
CA LEU A 190 40.28 32.61 2.70
C LEU A 190 41.00 33.05 1.42
N GLU A 191 40.49 32.67 0.24
CA GLU A 191 41.03 33.12 -1.05
C GLU A 191 40.83 34.63 -1.25
N ASN A 192 39.63 35.15 -0.97
CA ASN A 192 39.33 36.58 -1.01
C ASN A 192 40.20 37.38 0.00
N GLU A 193 40.35 36.89 1.23
CA GLU A 193 41.21 37.49 2.26
C GLU A 193 42.68 37.52 1.81
N LEU A 194 43.18 36.41 1.25
CA LEU A 194 44.54 36.31 0.72
C LEU A 194 44.76 37.25 -0.49
N GLN A 195 43.75 37.41 -1.34
CA GLN A 195 43.80 38.30 -2.50
C GLN A 195 43.71 39.78 -2.10
N GLN A 196 42.91 40.11 -1.08
CA GLN A 196 42.88 41.42 -0.44
C GLN A 196 44.23 41.74 0.25
N LYS A 197 44.83 40.79 0.98
CA LYS A 197 46.16 40.99 1.60
C LYS A 197 47.28 41.16 0.57
N LYS A 198 47.21 40.49 -0.59
CA LYS A 198 48.10 40.78 -1.73
C LYS A 198 47.93 42.21 -2.27
N LYS A 199 46.69 42.71 -2.35
CA LYS A 199 46.39 44.10 -2.78
C LYS A 199 46.89 45.14 -1.77
N GLU A 200 46.71 44.89 -0.48
CA GLU A 200 47.27 45.73 0.59
C GLU A 200 48.80 45.75 0.55
N MET A 201 49.45 44.60 0.39
CA MET A 201 50.91 44.51 0.25
C MET A 201 51.42 45.28 -0.99
N ALA A 202 50.73 45.19 -2.13
CA ALA A 202 51.08 45.94 -3.33
C ALA A 202 50.96 47.46 -3.12
N ASN A 203 49.88 47.92 -2.48
CA ASN A 203 49.66 49.33 -2.14
C ASN A 203 50.75 49.86 -1.16
N ILE A 204 51.16 49.06 -0.17
CA ILE A 204 52.26 49.42 0.75
C ILE A 204 53.60 49.53 -0.01
N ILE A 205 53.86 48.66 -0.98
CA ILE A 205 55.06 48.75 -1.84
C ILE A 205 55.02 49.99 -2.74
N GLU A 206 53.86 50.32 -3.31
CA GLU A 206 53.67 51.52 -4.13
C GLU A 206 53.87 52.81 -3.32
N GLN A 207 53.30 52.89 -2.12
CA GLN A 207 53.51 53.99 -1.18
C GLN A 207 54.98 54.10 -0.73
N ALA A 208 55.65 52.98 -0.47
CA ALA A 208 57.07 52.97 -0.12
C ALA A 208 57.94 53.47 -1.27
N ASN A 209 57.66 53.05 -2.51
CA ASN A 209 58.36 53.53 -3.70
C ASN A 209 58.16 55.03 -3.91
N ALA A 210 56.92 55.53 -3.82
CA ALA A 210 56.63 56.96 -3.90
C ALA A 210 57.34 57.78 -2.80
N ALA A 211 57.44 57.23 -1.58
CA ALA A 211 58.20 57.86 -0.49
C ALA A 211 59.73 57.85 -0.75
N TYR A 212 60.27 56.80 -1.37
CA TYR A 212 61.68 56.78 -1.80
C TYR A 212 61.95 57.77 -2.93
N GLU A 213 61.09 57.84 -3.94
CA GLU A 213 61.21 58.82 -5.04
C GLU A 213 61.12 60.26 -4.54
N ALA A 214 60.18 60.56 -3.62
CA ALA A 214 60.07 61.87 -2.98
C ALA A 214 61.33 62.21 -2.15
N ARG A 215 61.85 61.26 -1.37
CA ARG A 215 63.10 61.41 -0.61
C ARG A 215 64.29 61.68 -1.54
N ASP A 216 64.43 60.94 -2.63
CA ASP A 216 65.59 61.00 -3.51
C ASP A 216 65.54 62.26 -4.39
N SER A 217 64.34 62.71 -4.79
CA SER A 217 64.12 64.04 -5.37
C SER A 217 64.51 65.16 -4.41
N ALA A 218 64.08 65.09 -3.13
CA ALA A 218 64.47 66.08 -2.12
C ALA A 218 65.99 66.08 -1.83
N GLN A 219 66.64 64.91 -1.81
CA GLN A 219 68.10 64.80 -1.67
C GLN A 219 68.83 65.38 -2.90
N ALA A 220 68.33 65.15 -4.12
CA ALA A 220 68.89 65.74 -5.33
C ALA A 220 68.73 67.27 -5.36
N GLN A 221 67.58 67.80 -4.93
CA GLN A 221 67.37 69.24 -4.77
C GLN A 221 68.30 69.84 -3.72
N MET A 222 68.44 69.20 -2.54
CA MET A 222 69.36 69.63 -1.48
C MET A 222 70.82 69.61 -1.95
N ALA A 223 71.24 68.60 -2.72
CA ALA A 223 72.58 68.52 -3.30
C ALA A 223 72.82 69.62 -4.35
N SER A 224 71.82 69.93 -5.18
CA SER A 224 71.87 71.01 -6.17
C SER A 224 71.96 72.38 -5.51
N LEU A 225 71.11 72.67 -4.52
CA LEU A 225 71.14 73.90 -3.73
C LEU A 225 72.47 74.06 -2.99
N LYS A 226 73.01 72.99 -2.42
CA LYS A 226 74.34 73.03 -1.81
C LYS A 226 75.43 73.33 -2.84
N GLN A 227 75.42 72.67 -4.00
CA GLN A 227 76.39 72.95 -5.06
C GLN A 227 76.29 74.39 -5.57
N GLN A 228 75.08 74.97 -5.57
CA GLN A 228 74.89 76.37 -5.95
C GLN A 228 75.43 77.33 -4.88
N ALA A 229 75.14 77.09 -3.60
CA ALA A 229 75.71 77.86 -2.49
C ALA A 229 77.25 77.76 -2.43
N ASP A 230 77.82 76.56 -2.66
CA ASP A 230 79.26 76.34 -2.71
C ASP A 230 79.92 77.14 -3.88
N LYS A 231 79.23 77.30 -5.03
CA LYS A 231 79.68 78.18 -6.12
C LYS A 231 79.57 79.66 -5.76
N GLU A 232 78.42 80.09 -5.25
CA GLU A 232 78.17 81.49 -4.89
C GLU A 232 79.14 81.96 -3.80
N HIS A 233 79.49 81.10 -2.84
CA HIS A 233 80.56 81.36 -1.88
C HIS A 233 81.94 81.43 -2.53
N ALA A 234 82.27 80.57 -3.50
CA ALA A 234 83.54 80.61 -4.22
C ALA A 234 83.67 81.85 -5.13
N GLU A 235 82.57 82.30 -5.74
CA GLU A 235 82.48 83.53 -6.53
C GLU A 235 82.59 84.76 -5.62
N PHE A 236 81.86 84.80 -4.50
CA PHE A 236 82.00 85.84 -3.48
C PHE A 236 83.42 85.91 -2.90
N GLU A 237 84.05 84.77 -2.60
CA GLU A 237 85.46 84.73 -2.18
C GLU A 237 86.40 85.31 -3.25
N LYS A 238 86.14 85.04 -4.52
CA LYS A 238 86.92 85.57 -5.64
C LYS A 238 86.73 87.08 -5.75
N GLU A 239 85.51 87.59 -5.72
CA GLU A 239 85.22 89.03 -5.74
C GLU A 239 85.82 89.73 -4.52
N TRP A 240 85.68 89.16 -3.32
CA TRP A 240 86.29 89.67 -2.09
C TRP A 240 87.83 89.74 -2.18
N ARG A 241 88.46 88.72 -2.77
CA ARG A 241 89.91 88.67 -3.01
C ARG A 241 90.35 89.68 -4.08
N GLU A 242 89.54 89.93 -5.10
CA GLU A 242 89.78 90.95 -6.12
C GLU A 242 89.59 92.37 -5.57
N LEU A 243 88.53 92.63 -4.78
CA LEU A 243 88.32 93.88 -4.04
C LEU A 243 89.46 94.12 -3.03
N GLY A 244 89.86 93.09 -2.28
CA GLY A 244 91.00 93.15 -1.37
C GLY A 244 92.29 93.54 -2.09
N ARG A 245 92.56 92.94 -3.26
CA ARG A 245 93.70 93.33 -4.10
C ARG A 245 93.56 94.74 -4.68
N LEU A 246 92.35 95.19 -4.98
CA LEU A 246 92.09 96.55 -5.47
C LEU A 246 92.33 97.59 -4.37
N ILE A 247 91.86 97.31 -3.15
CA ILE A 247 92.08 98.12 -1.94
C ILE A 247 93.57 98.12 -1.54
N GLU A 248 94.26 96.99 -1.63
CA GLU A 248 95.71 96.94 -1.37
C GLU A 248 96.50 97.70 -2.45
N ASN A 249 96.10 97.61 -3.71
CA ASN A 249 96.71 98.39 -4.80
C ASN A 249 96.41 99.89 -4.67
N ASP A 250 95.21 100.29 -4.27
CA ASP A 250 94.86 101.69 -3.95
C ASP A 250 95.59 102.18 -2.70
N LYS A 251 95.72 101.37 -1.65
CA LYS A 251 96.53 101.68 -0.46
C LYS A 251 98.00 101.86 -0.83
N ARG A 252 98.57 100.94 -1.63
CA ARG A 252 99.93 101.04 -2.17
C ARG A 252 100.10 102.25 -3.10
N MET A 253 99.10 102.58 -3.90
CA MET A 253 99.11 103.76 -4.77
C MET A 253 99.02 105.05 -3.93
N LYS A 254 98.17 105.10 -2.90
CA LYS A 254 98.08 106.21 -1.94
C LYS A 254 99.32 106.35 -1.08
N GLU A 255 99.98 105.25 -0.71
CA GLU A 255 101.25 105.25 0.01
C GLU A 255 102.43 105.67 -0.88
N PHE A 256 102.46 105.21 -2.13
CA PHE A 256 103.39 105.69 -3.15
C PHE A 256 103.16 107.19 -3.46
N MET A 257 101.91 107.62 -3.63
CA MET A 257 101.54 109.03 -3.83
C MET A 257 101.86 109.87 -2.59
N ARG A 258 101.63 109.40 -1.37
CA ARG A 258 102.02 110.08 -0.13
C ARG A 258 103.55 110.19 0.00
N THR A 259 104.29 109.18 -0.45
CA THR A 259 105.76 109.20 -0.53
C THR A 259 106.27 110.16 -1.60
N LYS A 260 105.54 110.27 -2.73
CA LYS A 260 105.88 111.11 -3.89
C LYS A 260 105.46 112.58 -3.72
N VAL A 261 104.36 112.85 -3.03
CA VAL A 261 103.91 114.19 -2.60
C VAL A 261 104.83 114.73 -1.51
N ARG A 262 105.32 113.88 -0.60
CA ARG A 262 106.44 114.22 0.32
C ARG A 262 107.81 114.36 -0.39
N GLY A 263 107.82 114.43 -1.72
CA GLY A 263 108.97 114.71 -2.57
C GLY A 263 108.61 115.54 -3.81
N LYS A 264 107.43 116.16 -3.84
CA LYS A 264 106.95 117.07 -4.89
C LYS A 264 105.75 117.88 -4.39
N GLU A 265 106.07 119.02 -3.79
CA GLU A 265 105.15 120.16 -3.68
C GLU A 265 105.11 120.93 -5.02
N GLU A 266 104.30 122.01 -5.06
CA GLU A 266 104.12 122.96 -6.18
C GLU A 266 103.33 122.47 -7.42
N GLY A 267 102.29 123.23 -7.81
CA GLY A 267 101.48 123.06 -9.03
C GLY A 267 99.96 123.18 -8.81
N GLU A 268 99.35 124.29 -9.25
CA GLU A 268 97.96 124.67 -8.94
C GLU A 268 96.94 124.50 -10.10
N SER A 269 95.66 124.74 -9.76
CA SER A 269 94.46 124.95 -10.60
C SER A 269 93.77 123.68 -11.15
N LYS A 270 92.43 123.50 -11.12
CA LYS A 270 91.25 124.40 -11.29
C LYS A 270 90.97 124.81 -12.74
N ASP A 271 89.72 124.87 -13.23
CA ASP A 271 88.42 124.41 -12.70
C ASP A 271 87.47 124.08 -13.90
N GLU A 272 86.22 123.72 -13.60
CA GLU A 272 85.13 123.26 -14.50
C GLU A 272 84.70 124.22 -15.64
N ASP A 273 83.97 123.70 -16.66
CA ASP A 273 82.66 124.25 -17.11
C ASP A 273 81.94 123.30 -18.14
N LYS A 274 80.63 123.54 -18.32
CA LYS A 274 79.72 123.28 -19.48
C LYS A 274 78.62 122.24 -19.28
N HIS A 275 77.56 122.65 -18.57
CA HIS A 275 76.26 121.96 -18.54
C HIS A 275 75.05 122.92 -18.72
N LYS A 276 74.85 123.44 -19.95
CA LYS A 276 73.63 124.23 -20.30
C LYS A 276 73.12 123.95 -21.73
N LYS A 277 72.23 122.95 -21.89
CA LYS A 277 71.19 122.84 -22.96
C LYS A 277 70.31 121.57 -22.83
N LYS A 278 69.50 121.47 -21.75
CA LYS A 278 68.42 120.46 -21.60
C LYS A 278 67.09 121.02 -21.06
N ILE A 279 66.97 122.35 -20.91
CA ILE A 279 65.87 123.04 -20.20
C ILE A 279 64.63 123.24 -21.09
N THR A 280 64.20 122.17 -21.77
CA THR A 280 62.93 122.10 -22.54
C THR A 280 62.28 120.72 -22.53
N LYS A 281 62.93 119.68 -21.99
CA LYS A 281 62.32 118.34 -21.81
C LYS A 281 61.90 118.04 -20.37
N HIS A 282 62.63 118.55 -19.38
CA HIS A 282 62.39 118.26 -17.97
C HIS A 282 61.03 118.73 -17.44
N THR A 283 60.41 119.79 -17.99
CA THR A 283 59.14 120.31 -17.47
C THR A 283 57.99 119.30 -17.53
N TRP A 284 57.94 118.43 -18.54
CA TRP A 284 56.88 117.42 -18.64
C TRP A 284 57.12 116.22 -17.70
N ASP A 285 58.38 115.77 -17.61
CA ASP A 285 58.79 114.73 -16.67
C ASP A 285 58.65 115.20 -15.20
N THR A 286 58.96 116.46 -14.90
CA THR A 286 58.78 117.05 -13.55
C THR A 286 57.31 117.15 -13.17
N THR A 287 56.39 117.60 -14.04
CA THR A 287 54.96 117.63 -13.69
C THR A 287 54.38 116.21 -13.53
N LYS A 288 54.77 115.25 -14.38
CA LYS A 288 54.32 113.86 -14.23
C LYS A 288 54.87 113.22 -12.96
N SER A 289 56.16 113.44 -12.66
CA SER A 289 56.81 113.02 -11.42
C SER A 289 56.16 113.65 -10.18
N LEU A 290 55.81 114.94 -10.24
CA LEU A 290 55.12 115.65 -9.16
C LEU A 290 53.73 115.06 -8.88
N VAL A 291 52.94 114.76 -9.92
CA VAL A 291 51.61 114.13 -9.73
C VAL A 291 51.73 112.69 -9.19
N THR A 292 52.77 111.94 -9.58
CA THR A 292 53.05 110.64 -8.94
C THR A 292 53.61 110.79 -7.52
N MET A 293 54.35 111.85 -7.21
CA MET A 293 54.80 112.15 -5.86
C MET A 293 53.64 112.53 -4.95
N THR A 294 52.75 113.43 -5.36
CA THR A 294 51.56 113.77 -4.55
C THR A 294 50.65 112.56 -4.39
N SER A 295 50.33 111.81 -5.46
CA SER A 295 49.50 110.61 -5.34
C SER A 295 50.12 109.50 -4.49
N ASN A 296 51.45 109.43 -4.40
CA ASN A 296 52.14 108.53 -3.46
C ASN A 296 52.23 109.12 -2.05
N GLN A 297 52.35 110.43 -1.87
CA GLN A 297 52.27 111.10 -0.57
C GLN A 297 50.87 111.01 0.04
N ASP A 298 49.81 111.15 -0.77
CA ASP A 298 48.42 110.95 -0.34
C ASP A 298 48.18 109.51 0.15
N LYS A 299 48.78 108.53 -0.53
CA LYS A 299 48.77 107.12 -0.11
C LYS A 299 49.60 106.89 1.15
N VAL A 300 50.83 107.43 1.22
CA VAL A 300 51.69 107.32 2.40
C VAL A 300 51.01 107.95 3.61
N ALA A 301 50.44 109.15 3.48
CA ALA A 301 49.67 109.80 4.55
C ALA A 301 48.41 108.99 4.93
N SER A 302 47.71 108.37 3.97
CA SER A 302 46.57 107.49 4.26
C SER A 302 46.99 106.20 4.98
N TYR A 303 48.14 105.62 4.63
CA TYR A 303 48.73 104.50 5.33
C TYR A 303 49.25 104.91 6.71
N GLU A 304 49.91 106.06 6.86
CA GLU A 304 50.34 106.62 8.14
C GLU A 304 49.14 106.90 9.07
N GLU A 305 48.03 107.43 8.55
CA GLU A 305 46.79 107.61 9.32
C GLU A 305 46.13 106.26 9.69
N ALA A 306 46.24 105.23 8.83
CA ALA A 306 45.79 103.88 9.15
C ALA A 306 46.67 103.23 10.22
N PHE A 307 48.00 103.30 10.07
CA PHE A 307 48.97 102.79 11.04
C PHE A 307 48.89 103.53 12.38
N ALA A 308 48.69 104.85 12.40
CA ALA A 308 48.49 105.61 13.63
C ALA A 308 47.20 105.18 14.36
N ARG A 309 46.11 104.90 13.63
CA ARG A 309 44.88 104.34 14.21
C ARG A 309 45.07 102.91 14.73
N ILE A 310 45.82 102.07 14.01
CA ILE A 310 46.13 100.70 14.46
C ILE A 310 47.03 100.74 15.69
N GLN A 311 48.09 101.55 15.69
CA GLN A 311 49.01 101.75 16.82
C GLN A 311 48.28 102.28 18.07
N ALA A 312 47.33 103.21 17.90
CA ALA A 312 46.48 103.69 19.00
C ALA A 312 45.50 102.63 19.54
N ALA A 313 45.17 101.61 18.73
CA ALA A 313 44.27 100.51 19.13
C ALA A 313 45.01 99.28 19.68
N THR A 314 46.23 98.99 19.23
CA THR A 314 47.04 97.83 19.65
C THR A 314 48.09 98.15 20.71
N GLY A 315 48.51 99.41 20.83
CA GLY A 315 49.55 99.84 21.77
C GLY A 315 50.98 99.42 21.42
N ILE A 316 51.20 98.88 20.21
CA ILE A 316 52.52 98.41 19.76
C ILE A 316 53.33 99.60 19.21
N CYS A 317 54.40 99.97 19.91
CA CYS A 317 55.24 101.12 19.57
C CYS A 317 56.22 100.89 18.41
N ASP A 318 56.44 99.63 18.00
CA ASP A 318 57.40 99.24 16.97
C ASP A 318 56.66 98.79 15.69
N ILE A 319 57.00 99.43 14.57
CA ILE A 319 56.33 99.23 13.28
C ILE A 319 56.70 97.86 12.69
N ASP A 320 57.97 97.44 12.81
CA ASP A 320 58.44 96.18 12.23
C ASP A 320 57.80 94.97 12.96
N GLN A 321 57.60 95.09 14.28
CA GLN A 321 56.85 94.10 15.06
C GLN A 321 55.36 94.08 14.70
N LEU A 322 54.73 95.23 14.40
CA LEU A 322 53.34 95.26 13.95
C LEU A 322 53.18 94.62 12.57
N VAL A 323 54.12 94.86 11.65
CA VAL A 323 54.14 94.23 10.32
C VAL A 323 54.38 92.73 10.43
N GLN A 324 55.35 92.27 11.25
CA GLN A 324 55.58 90.83 11.43
C GLN A 324 54.36 90.12 12.04
N ASN A 325 53.75 90.70 13.09
CA ASN A 325 52.51 90.14 13.67
C ASN A 325 51.34 90.13 12.65
N PHE A 326 51.31 91.07 11.70
CA PHE A 326 50.32 91.05 10.62
C PHE A 326 50.62 89.96 9.58
N ILE A 327 51.88 89.75 9.21
CA ILE A 327 52.32 88.66 8.32
C ILE A 327 52.01 87.30 8.98
N ASP A 328 52.36 87.11 10.25
CA ASP A 328 52.08 85.88 11.00
C ASP A 328 50.55 85.63 11.11
N ALA A 329 49.75 86.70 11.26
CA ALA A 329 48.29 86.63 11.24
C ALA A 329 47.71 86.35 9.84
N GLU A 330 48.34 86.85 8.78
CA GLU A 330 47.94 86.61 7.38
C GLU A 330 48.30 85.19 6.93
N ASP A 331 49.50 84.68 7.27
CA ASP A 331 49.93 83.30 7.01
C ASP A 331 49.10 82.28 7.79
N THR A 332 48.76 82.56 9.05
CA THR A 332 47.86 81.69 9.82
C THR A 332 46.42 81.73 9.30
N ASN A 333 45.91 82.89 8.89
CA ASN A 333 44.61 83.02 8.25
C ASN A 333 44.57 82.32 6.88
N PHE A 334 45.63 82.46 6.06
CA PHE A 334 45.77 81.76 4.77
C PHE A 334 45.85 80.24 4.96
N SER A 335 46.57 79.77 5.99
CA SER A 335 46.63 78.36 6.36
C SER A 335 45.27 77.82 6.80
N LEU A 336 44.51 78.58 7.61
CA LEU A 336 43.15 78.25 8.01
C LEU A 336 42.17 78.28 6.83
N PHE A 337 42.32 79.22 5.89
CA PHE A 337 41.50 79.30 4.68
C PHE A 337 41.78 78.13 3.73
N LYS A 338 43.04 77.74 3.56
CA LYS A 338 43.44 76.52 2.83
C LYS A 338 42.82 75.28 3.48
N TYR A 339 42.94 75.12 4.80
CA TYR A 339 42.35 74.01 5.54
C TYR A 339 40.81 73.98 5.44
N ASN A 340 40.14 75.14 5.46
CA ASN A 340 38.70 75.25 5.29
C ASN A 340 38.24 74.85 3.87
N ASN A 341 39.02 75.22 2.84
CA ASN A 341 38.78 74.76 1.47
C ASN A 341 39.03 73.26 1.29
N GLU A 342 40.04 72.71 1.96
CA GLU A 342 40.32 71.26 1.99
C GLU A 342 39.19 70.48 2.68
N LEU A 343 38.69 70.97 3.83
CA LEU A 343 37.51 70.42 4.49
C LEU A 343 36.24 70.55 3.63
N SER A 344 36.06 71.67 2.93
CA SER A 344 34.90 71.86 2.04
C SER A 344 34.91 70.86 0.89
N ALA A 345 36.06 70.63 0.26
CA ALA A 345 36.23 69.61 -0.77
C ALA A 345 36.09 68.17 -0.23
N GLU A 346 36.50 67.91 1.01
CA GLU A 346 36.24 66.62 1.67
C GLU A 346 34.75 66.42 1.99
N ILE A 347 34.04 67.46 2.42
CA ILE A 347 32.59 67.44 2.63
C ILE A 347 31.85 67.16 1.32
N GLU A 348 32.14 67.90 0.23
CA GLU A 348 31.52 67.65 -1.08
C GLU A 348 31.73 66.20 -1.56
N LYS A 349 32.95 65.68 -1.37
CA LYS A 349 33.30 64.28 -1.71
C LYS A 349 32.55 63.26 -0.85
N LEU A 350 32.39 63.52 0.45
CA LEU A 350 31.63 62.65 1.35
C LEU A 350 30.12 62.72 1.07
N GLU A 351 29.59 63.89 0.73
CA GLU A 351 28.20 64.04 0.28
C GLU A 351 27.93 63.31 -1.04
N GLN A 352 28.86 63.36 -2.00
CA GLN A 352 28.78 62.54 -3.22
C GLN A 352 28.77 61.04 -2.90
N GLN A 353 29.68 60.55 -2.05
CA GLN A 353 29.69 59.13 -1.65
C GLN A 353 28.41 58.73 -0.92
N ILE A 354 27.85 59.61 -0.08
CA ILE A 354 26.56 59.40 0.58
C ILE A 354 25.40 59.37 -0.44
N ALA A 355 25.48 60.12 -1.55
CA ALA A 355 24.50 60.05 -2.63
C ALA A 355 24.62 58.74 -3.43
N GLU A 356 25.84 58.34 -3.80
CA GLU A 356 26.12 57.08 -4.51
C GLU A 356 25.65 55.86 -3.71
N TYR A 357 25.98 55.76 -2.42
CA TYR A 357 25.49 54.67 -1.56
C TYR A 357 23.96 54.70 -1.34
N LYS A 358 23.31 55.87 -1.41
CA LYS A 358 21.83 55.95 -1.36
C LYS A 358 21.21 55.44 -2.67
N GLU A 359 21.80 55.73 -3.82
CA GLU A 359 21.34 55.21 -5.12
C GLU A 359 21.58 53.70 -5.25
N GLU A 360 22.72 53.19 -4.78
CA GLU A 360 23.00 51.75 -4.65
C GLU A 360 21.98 51.07 -3.71
N TYR A 361 21.72 51.64 -2.54
CA TYR A 361 20.70 51.13 -1.62
C TYR A 361 19.29 51.12 -2.25
N ILE A 362 18.91 52.18 -2.97
CA ILE A 362 17.61 52.28 -3.66
C ILE A 362 17.50 51.27 -4.81
N THR A 363 18.58 51.00 -5.54
CA THR A 363 18.56 50.03 -6.64
C THR A 363 18.51 48.58 -6.14
N LEU A 364 19.33 48.20 -5.14
CA LEU A 364 19.22 46.87 -4.51
C LEU A 364 17.83 46.65 -3.87
N SER A 365 17.35 47.63 -3.09
CA SER A 365 16.07 47.53 -2.37
C SER A 365 14.84 47.59 -3.31
N GLY A 366 14.91 48.43 -4.34
CA GLY A 366 13.77 48.76 -5.20
C GLY A 366 13.54 47.82 -6.39
N GLN A 367 14.59 47.20 -6.94
CA GLN A 367 14.48 46.43 -8.19
C GLN A 367 14.67 44.92 -8.04
N SER A 368 15.52 44.44 -7.13
CA SER A 368 15.74 43.00 -6.93
C SER A 368 14.58 42.35 -6.17
N SER A 369 14.22 42.89 -5.00
CA SER A 369 13.24 42.25 -4.10
C SER A 369 11.85 42.09 -4.74
N ARG A 370 11.34 43.11 -5.45
CA ARG A 370 9.96 43.11 -5.97
C ARG A 370 9.60 41.98 -6.94
N LYS A 371 10.56 41.34 -7.61
CA LYS A 371 10.29 40.16 -8.45
C LYS A 371 10.38 38.88 -7.65
N GLU A 372 11.52 38.66 -6.99
CA GLU A 372 11.73 37.47 -6.17
C GLU A 372 10.67 37.32 -5.08
N ASP A 373 10.26 38.39 -4.41
CA ASP A 373 9.25 38.34 -3.35
C ASP A 373 7.86 37.97 -3.89
N THR A 374 7.52 38.33 -5.13
CA THR A 374 6.26 37.89 -5.76
C THR A 374 6.28 36.44 -6.21
N GLU A 375 7.45 35.87 -6.50
CA GLU A 375 7.60 34.44 -6.80
C GLU A 375 7.66 33.62 -5.50
N LYS A 376 8.40 34.08 -4.49
CA LYS A 376 8.42 33.50 -3.14
C LYS A 376 7.02 33.52 -2.49
N ALA A 377 6.27 34.61 -2.62
CA ALA A 377 4.89 34.70 -2.11
C ALA A 377 3.98 33.66 -2.77
N LYS A 378 4.00 33.53 -4.12
CA LYS A 378 3.22 32.49 -4.83
C LYS A 378 3.65 31.07 -4.48
N ILE A 379 4.94 30.85 -4.26
CA ILE A 379 5.45 29.54 -3.80
C ILE A 379 4.91 29.23 -2.41
N LEU A 380 4.97 30.18 -1.47
CA LEU A 380 4.41 30.04 -0.12
C LEU A 380 2.91 29.80 -0.15
N GLU A 381 2.15 30.59 -0.91
CA GLU A 381 0.70 30.44 -1.13
C GLU A 381 0.37 29.03 -1.68
N SER A 382 1.12 28.54 -2.66
CA SER A 382 0.95 27.18 -3.22
C SER A 382 1.39 26.05 -2.29
N LEU A 383 2.23 26.33 -1.29
CA LEU A 383 2.63 25.37 -0.25
C LEU A 383 1.63 25.37 0.90
N GLU A 384 1.07 26.52 1.25
CA GLU A 384 0.01 26.68 2.23
C GLU A 384 -1.30 26.04 1.73
N GLU A 385 -1.66 26.20 0.45
CA GLU A 385 -2.80 25.49 -0.16
C GLU A 385 -2.62 23.97 -0.09
N LYS A 386 -1.44 23.45 -0.45
CA LYS A 386 -1.11 22.02 -0.36
C LYS A 386 -1.10 21.51 1.08
N TRP A 387 -0.59 22.31 2.02
CA TRP A 387 -0.61 21.96 3.43
C TRP A 387 -2.06 21.87 3.96
N ASN A 388 -2.92 22.84 3.61
CA ASN A 388 -4.34 22.84 3.97
C ASN A 388 -5.13 21.70 3.27
N ASP A 389 -4.74 21.25 2.07
CA ASP A 389 -5.32 20.06 1.43
C ASP A 389 -4.88 18.76 2.14
N ILE A 390 -3.60 18.62 2.46
CA ILE A 390 -3.06 17.47 3.21
C ILE A 390 -3.67 17.39 4.62
N ASP A 391 -3.83 18.52 5.31
CA ASP A 391 -4.44 18.58 6.64
C ASP A 391 -5.93 18.20 6.60
N ARG A 392 -6.71 18.73 5.64
CA ARG A 392 -8.10 18.28 5.41
C ARG A 392 -8.19 16.79 5.11
N LYS A 393 -7.27 16.26 4.29
CA LYS A 393 -7.20 14.81 4.00
C LYS A 393 -6.89 14.02 5.28
N ALA A 394 -5.89 14.43 6.07
CA ALA A 394 -5.57 13.80 7.35
C ALA A 394 -6.77 13.79 8.32
N ILE A 395 -7.49 14.91 8.47
CA ILE A 395 -8.70 15.01 9.30
C ILE A 395 -9.79 14.04 8.80
N THR A 396 -10.03 13.94 7.49
CA THR A 396 -11.04 13.02 6.95
C THR A 396 -10.64 11.54 7.08
N TYR A 397 -9.36 11.20 7.01
CA TYR A 397 -8.88 9.84 7.31
C TYR A 397 -8.98 9.51 8.80
N GLU A 398 -8.70 10.46 9.70
CA GLU A 398 -8.87 10.28 11.15
C GLU A 398 -10.34 10.04 11.52
N VAL A 399 -11.27 10.83 10.97
CA VAL A 399 -12.72 10.60 11.17
C VAL A 399 -13.15 9.23 10.66
N LYS A 400 -12.76 8.85 9.44
CA LYS A 400 -13.05 7.50 8.88
C LYS A 400 -12.42 6.38 9.73
N HIS A 401 -11.24 6.60 10.30
CA HIS A 401 -10.60 5.65 11.21
C HIS A 401 -11.39 5.49 12.52
N GLN A 402 -11.85 6.59 13.12
CA GLN A 402 -12.68 6.56 14.33
C GLN A 402 -14.04 5.88 14.08
N GLU A 403 -14.70 6.15 12.95
CA GLU A 403 -15.93 5.45 12.53
C GLU A 403 -15.68 3.94 12.34
N SER A 404 -14.59 3.57 11.65
CA SER A 404 -14.19 2.17 11.46
C SER A 404 -13.91 1.47 12.80
N GLN A 405 -13.20 2.14 13.72
CA GLN A 405 -12.90 1.62 15.05
C GLN A 405 -14.17 1.46 15.91
N GLN A 406 -15.13 2.39 15.79
CA GLN A 406 -16.44 2.25 16.44
C GLN A 406 -17.22 1.04 15.90
N THR A 407 -17.27 0.81 14.59
CA THR A 407 -17.96 -0.36 14.02
C THR A 407 -17.27 -1.67 14.44
N LEU A 408 -15.94 -1.75 14.43
CA LEU A 408 -15.18 -2.89 14.94
C LEU A 408 -15.45 -3.18 16.43
N SER A 409 -15.60 -2.13 17.26
CA SER A 409 -15.96 -2.26 18.68
C SER A 409 -17.39 -2.82 18.88
N HIS A 410 -18.35 -2.41 18.04
CA HIS A 410 -19.69 -3.01 18.03
C HIS A 410 -19.65 -4.48 17.59
N ILE A 411 -18.95 -4.80 16.49
CA ILE A 411 -18.81 -6.18 15.97
C ILE A 411 -18.16 -7.08 17.03
N ARG A 412 -17.07 -6.62 17.68
CA ARG A 412 -16.42 -7.29 18.81
C ARG A 412 -17.42 -7.63 19.92
N THR A 413 -18.25 -6.67 20.32
CA THR A 413 -19.26 -6.84 21.38
C THR A 413 -20.36 -7.82 20.98
N CYS A 414 -20.79 -7.78 19.71
CA CYS A 414 -21.76 -8.74 19.17
C CYS A 414 -21.20 -10.18 19.13
N ILE A 415 -19.95 -10.36 18.69
CA ILE A 415 -19.28 -11.67 18.66
C ILE A 415 -19.13 -12.22 20.07
N GLU A 416 -18.74 -11.39 21.06
CA GLU A 416 -18.64 -11.83 22.45
C GLU A 416 -19.99 -12.28 23.03
N SER A 417 -21.06 -11.55 22.71
CA SER A 417 -22.43 -11.89 23.11
C SER A 417 -22.91 -13.22 22.50
N ILE A 418 -22.63 -13.44 21.22
CA ILE A 418 -22.98 -14.70 20.51
C ILE A 418 -22.17 -15.87 21.07
N PHE A 419 -20.85 -15.71 21.21
CA PHE A 419 -19.94 -16.72 21.76
C PHE A 419 -20.40 -17.20 23.15
N ARG A 420 -20.69 -16.25 24.05
CA ARG A 420 -21.24 -16.53 25.40
C ARG A 420 -22.62 -17.20 25.34
N ARG A 421 -23.51 -16.79 24.43
CA ARG A 421 -24.86 -17.38 24.27
C ARG A 421 -24.88 -18.79 23.69
N LEU A 422 -23.90 -19.16 22.87
CA LEU A 422 -23.75 -20.51 22.33
C LEU A 422 -23.07 -21.48 23.31
N GLY A 423 -22.66 -21.00 24.49
CA GLY A 423 -21.96 -21.80 25.49
C GLY A 423 -20.55 -22.21 25.08
N CYS A 424 -19.94 -21.49 24.13
CA CYS A 424 -18.54 -21.71 23.77
C CYS A 424 -17.62 -21.29 24.93
N THR A 425 -16.55 -22.05 25.13
CA THR A 425 -15.63 -21.92 26.27
C THR A 425 -14.23 -21.48 25.82
N ALA A 426 -13.39 -21.08 26.77
CA ALA A 426 -11.99 -20.79 26.48
C ALA A 426 -11.16 -22.04 26.09
N GLU A 427 -11.70 -23.25 26.31
CA GLU A 427 -11.07 -24.52 25.94
C GLU A 427 -11.29 -24.86 24.46
N ASP A 428 -12.33 -24.30 23.83
CA ASP A 428 -12.60 -24.42 22.39
C ASP A 428 -11.66 -23.55 21.53
N LEU A 429 -10.83 -22.67 22.14
CA LEU A 429 -9.94 -21.76 21.43
C LEU A 429 -8.52 -22.33 21.22
N PRO A 430 -7.90 -22.10 20.04
CA PRO A 430 -6.50 -22.38 19.81
C PRO A 430 -5.57 -21.70 20.84
N CYS A 431 -4.65 -22.49 21.39
CA CYS A 431 -3.65 -22.03 22.36
C CYS A 431 -2.85 -20.84 21.80
N GLY A 432 -2.92 -19.69 22.48
CA GLY A 432 -2.36 -18.41 22.02
C GLY A 432 -3.41 -17.32 21.84
N CYS A 433 -4.70 -17.66 21.77
CA CYS A 433 -5.77 -16.67 21.88
C CYS A 433 -5.81 -16.12 23.32
N GLY A 434 -5.53 -14.83 23.48
CA GLY A 434 -5.64 -14.15 24.78
C GLY A 434 -7.09 -14.04 25.27
N SER A 435 -7.27 -13.62 26.53
CA SER A 435 -8.56 -13.53 27.23
C SER A 435 -9.51 -12.41 26.73
N GLY A 436 -9.47 -12.07 25.44
CA GLY A 436 -10.32 -11.06 24.83
C GLY A 436 -10.18 -11.02 23.31
N ILE A 437 -11.29 -10.66 22.65
CA ILE A 437 -11.36 -10.56 21.19
C ILE A 437 -10.53 -9.36 20.72
N SER A 438 -9.58 -9.60 19.81
CA SER A 438 -8.82 -8.59 19.07
C SER A 438 -9.08 -8.77 17.58
N GLU A 439 -8.78 -7.75 16.77
CA GLU A 439 -8.95 -7.82 15.29
C GLU A 439 -8.25 -9.05 14.69
N ALA A 440 -7.06 -9.40 15.18
CA ALA A 440 -6.28 -10.55 14.73
C ALA A 440 -6.86 -11.93 15.14
N ASN A 441 -7.71 -12.01 16.18
CA ASN A 441 -8.33 -13.28 16.61
C ASN A 441 -9.86 -13.34 16.34
N MET A 442 -10.48 -12.24 15.89
CA MET A 442 -11.93 -12.15 15.66
C MET A 442 -12.44 -13.23 14.69
N MET A 443 -11.67 -13.55 13.64
CA MET A 443 -11.97 -14.64 12.71
C MET A 443 -11.97 -16.03 13.36
N VAL A 444 -11.13 -16.25 14.39
CA VAL A 444 -11.07 -17.52 15.13
C VAL A 444 -12.32 -17.69 16.00
N TYR A 445 -12.75 -16.62 16.69
CA TYR A 445 -14.02 -16.61 17.42
C TYR A 445 -15.22 -16.87 16.49
N LEU A 446 -15.24 -16.28 15.28
CA LEU A 446 -16.28 -16.52 14.28
C LEU A 446 -16.30 -17.97 13.79
N ALA A 447 -15.15 -18.58 13.51
CA ALA A 447 -15.08 -19.98 13.09
C ALA A 447 -15.59 -20.96 14.16
N ILE A 448 -15.32 -20.68 15.45
CA ILE A 448 -15.83 -21.49 16.57
C ILE A 448 -17.35 -21.29 16.74
N ILE A 449 -17.85 -20.05 16.59
CA ILE A 449 -19.29 -19.75 16.55
C ILE A 449 -19.98 -20.51 15.41
N GLU A 450 -19.38 -20.54 14.21
CA GLU A 450 -19.90 -21.28 13.06
C GLU A 450 -19.94 -22.79 13.33
N GLN A 451 -18.83 -23.38 13.81
CA GLN A 451 -18.78 -24.81 14.16
C GLN A 451 -19.87 -25.14 15.18
N ARG A 452 -19.97 -24.37 16.28
CA ARG A 452 -20.91 -24.65 17.36
C ARG A 452 -22.37 -24.47 16.93
N THR A 453 -22.64 -23.50 16.06
CA THR A 453 -23.97 -23.31 15.45
C THR A 453 -24.34 -24.49 14.55
N ASN A 454 -23.40 -24.98 13.75
CA ASN A 454 -23.59 -26.16 12.90
C ASN A 454 -23.76 -27.47 13.70
N GLU A 455 -23.12 -27.61 14.87
CA GLU A 455 -23.35 -28.72 15.80
C GLU A 455 -24.77 -28.68 16.40
N LEU A 456 -25.20 -27.50 16.87
CA LEU A 456 -26.55 -27.30 17.43
C LEU A 456 -27.65 -27.52 16.39
N LEU A 457 -27.44 -27.08 15.14
CA LEU A 457 -28.34 -27.37 14.02
C LEU A 457 -28.47 -28.87 13.77
N LYS A 458 -27.34 -29.61 13.71
CA LYS A 458 -27.38 -31.07 13.52
C LYS A 458 -28.10 -31.81 14.65
N MET A 459 -27.93 -31.39 15.91
CA MET A 459 -28.67 -31.96 17.03
C MET A 459 -30.17 -31.61 16.99
N PHE A 460 -30.54 -30.43 16.49
CA PHE A 460 -31.93 -30.04 16.29
C PHE A 460 -32.59 -30.84 15.15
N ASP A 461 -31.88 -31.06 14.04
CA ASP A 461 -32.36 -31.86 12.92
C ASP A 461 -32.49 -33.35 13.29
N SER A 462 -31.58 -33.91 14.11
CA SER A 462 -31.74 -35.29 14.62
C SER A 462 -32.91 -35.41 15.59
N LEU A 463 -33.08 -34.45 16.52
CA LEU A 463 -34.23 -34.44 17.43
C LEU A 463 -35.56 -34.30 16.67
N LYS A 464 -35.57 -33.60 15.54
CA LYS A 464 -36.72 -33.57 14.63
C LYS A 464 -36.99 -34.89 13.94
N GLN A 465 -35.96 -35.62 13.51
CA GLN A 465 -36.15 -36.95 12.92
C GLN A 465 -36.67 -37.95 13.96
N ASP A 466 -36.21 -37.86 15.21
CA ASP A 466 -36.74 -38.66 16.32
C ASP A 466 -38.22 -38.32 16.63
N ASP A 467 -38.60 -37.03 16.61
CA ASP A 467 -40.01 -36.59 16.75
C ASP A 467 -40.88 -37.02 15.54
N ASP A 468 -40.39 -36.88 14.31
CA ASP A 468 -41.10 -37.30 13.08
C ASP A 468 -41.34 -38.84 13.05
N GLU A 469 -40.42 -39.65 13.58
CA GLU A 469 -40.62 -41.11 13.71
C GLU A 469 -41.62 -41.47 14.84
N TYR A 470 -41.78 -40.61 15.86
CA TYR A 470 -42.73 -40.82 16.96
C TYR A 470 -44.14 -40.24 16.72
N GLU A 471 -44.27 -39.12 16.00
CA GLU A 471 -45.55 -38.41 15.80
C GLU A 471 -46.47 -39.08 14.76
N SER A 472 -46.01 -40.14 14.08
CA SER A 472 -46.82 -40.99 13.18
C SER A 472 -48.01 -41.72 13.84
N THR A 473 -48.36 -41.40 15.09
CA THR A 473 -49.42 -42.06 15.88
C THR A 473 -50.46 -41.11 16.53
N ARG A 474 -50.57 -39.83 16.10
CA ARG A 474 -51.66 -38.93 16.54
C ARG A 474 -52.44 -38.24 15.41
N PRO A 475 -53.77 -38.06 15.57
CA PRO A 475 -54.59 -37.35 14.59
C PRO A 475 -54.39 -35.84 14.66
N ALA A 476 -54.40 -35.20 13.48
CA ALA A 476 -54.08 -33.78 13.32
C ALA A 476 -54.96 -32.84 14.16
N ARG A 477 -54.36 -31.74 14.63
CA ARG A 477 -55.08 -30.62 15.25
C ARG A 477 -54.56 -29.28 14.73
N THR A 478 -55.47 -28.40 14.36
CA THR A 478 -55.20 -27.10 13.73
C THR A 478 -54.68 -26.05 14.74
N GLY A 479 -53.66 -25.27 14.33
CA GLY A 479 -53.13 -24.13 15.07
C GLY A 479 -52.30 -23.21 14.17
N GLN A 480 -52.64 -21.92 14.14
CA GLN A 480 -51.95 -20.88 13.36
C GLN A 480 -50.55 -20.63 13.95
N THR A 481 -49.48 -20.29 13.20
CA THR A 481 -49.26 -18.94 12.63
C THR A 481 -48.19 -18.90 11.53
N SER A 482 -48.60 -18.74 10.27
CA SER A 482 -47.68 -18.56 9.13
C SER A 482 -47.20 -17.11 8.97
N THR A 483 -46.41 -16.58 9.91
CA THR A 483 -45.74 -15.28 9.73
C THR A 483 -44.50 -15.42 8.86
N SER A 484 -44.68 -15.26 7.55
CA SER A 484 -43.57 -15.17 6.58
C SER A 484 -42.74 -13.92 6.83
N LEU A 485 -41.64 -14.07 7.59
CA LEU A 485 -40.63 -13.03 7.74
C LEU A 485 -39.78 -12.96 6.47
N GLN A 486 -40.29 -12.27 5.45
CA GLN A 486 -39.45 -11.77 4.36
C GLN A 486 -38.45 -10.77 4.93
N MET A 487 -37.26 -11.24 5.30
CA MET A 487 -36.09 -10.38 5.43
C MET A 487 -35.75 -9.81 4.06
N LYS A 488 -36.30 -8.63 3.75
CA LYS A 488 -35.70 -7.76 2.74
C LYS A 488 -34.28 -7.44 3.20
N LEU A 489 -33.28 -7.91 2.46
CA LEU A 489 -31.94 -7.36 2.59
C LEU A 489 -32.02 -5.84 2.28
N PRO A 490 -31.28 -4.99 3.00
CA PRO A 490 -31.12 -3.59 2.60
C PRO A 490 -30.62 -3.51 1.15
N SER A 491 -31.35 -2.79 0.31
CA SER A 491 -30.96 -2.59 -1.09
C SER A 491 -29.86 -1.53 -1.15
N THR A 492 -28.60 -1.95 -1.01
CA THR A 492 -27.41 -1.09 -1.15
C THR A 492 -27.16 -0.77 -2.63
N VAL A 493 -28.11 -0.04 -3.22
CA VAL A 493 -28.09 0.45 -4.61
C VAL A 493 -28.64 1.88 -4.62
N GLU A 494 -27.92 2.78 -3.95
CA GLU A 494 -28.06 4.23 -4.11
C GLU A 494 -26.68 4.81 -4.46
N ASP A 495 -26.59 5.30 -5.70
CA ASP A 495 -25.51 6.06 -6.35
C ASP A 495 -24.27 6.41 -5.50
N TYR A 496 -23.23 5.59 -5.63
CA TYR A 496 -21.86 6.10 -5.61
C TYR A 496 -21.54 6.65 -7.00
N SER A 497 -21.43 7.98 -7.12
CA SER A 497 -20.91 8.63 -8.34
C SER A 497 -19.46 8.22 -8.56
N ASP A 498 -19.20 7.52 -9.66
CA ASP A 498 -17.88 7.08 -10.09
C ASP A 498 -17.13 8.25 -10.76
N ASP A 499 -16.56 9.11 -9.91
CA ASP A 499 -15.62 10.16 -10.28
C ASP A 499 -14.19 9.77 -9.84
N GLU A 500 -13.74 8.55 -10.19
CA GLU A 500 -12.33 8.12 -10.08
C GLU A 500 -11.44 8.85 -11.12
N ASP A 501 -10.99 10.07 -10.78
CA ASP A 501 -9.95 10.81 -11.51
C ASP A 501 -8.53 10.53 -10.93
N ASP A 502 -8.27 9.25 -10.59
CA ASP A 502 -6.95 8.76 -10.13
C ASP A 502 -6.00 8.53 -11.33
N GLU A 503 -5.42 9.62 -11.86
CA GLU A 503 -4.18 9.55 -12.66
C GLU A 503 -2.94 9.49 -11.74
N ASP A 504 -1.94 8.68 -12.16
CA ASP A 504 -0.56 8.64 -11.67
C ASP A 504 -0.23 8.03 -10.27
N GLU A 505 -0.50 6.73 -10.07
CA GLU A 505 0.43 5.86 -9.33
C GLU A 505 1.25 4.96 -10.28
N ASP A 506 2.59 5.08 -10.19
CA ASP A 506 3.56 4.50 -11.13
C ASP A 506 3.90 3.04 -10.76
N ASP A 507 2.91 2.16 -10.86
CA ASP A 507 2.93 0.78 -10.35
C ASP A 507 3.80 -0.15 -11.22
N GLN A 508 5.06 -0.34 -10.82
CA GLN A 508 6.15 -0.98 -11.60
C GLN A 508 6.05 -2.50 -11.80
N ARG A 509 4.84 -3.08 -11.87
CA ARG A 509 4.63 -4.47 -12.31
C ARG A 509 4.64 -4.58 -13.86
N PRO A 510 5.21 -5.66 -14.44
CA PRO A 510 5.08 -5.93 -15.87
C PRO A 510 3.62 -6.13 -16.28
N PHE A 511 3.10 -5.31 -17.20
CA PHE A 511 1.72 -5.40 -17.68
C PHE A 511 1.38 -6.81 -18.19
N THR A 512 0.22 -7.32 -17.78
CA THR A 512 -0.33 -8.57 -18.29
C THR A 512 -0.69 -8.44 -19.78
N ARG A 513 -0.82 -9.59 -20.46
CA ARG A 513 -1.02 -9.62 -21.92
C ARG A 513 -2.28 -8.88 -22.38
N ASP A 514 -3.34 -8.92 -21.57
CA ASP A 514 -4.61 -8.29 -21.92
C ASP A 514 -4.65 -6.80 -21.53
N GLU A 515 -4.03 -6.37 -20.42
CA GLU A 515 -3.78 -4.93 -20.14
C GLU A 515 -2.98 -4.27 -21.28
N LEU A 516 -1.93 -4.94 -21.76
CA LEU A 516 -1.11 -4.46 -22.87
C LEU A 516 -1.94 -4.28 -24.15
N LYS A 517 -2.90 -5.18 -24.39
CA LYS A 517 -3.84 -5.15 -25.53
C LYS A 517 -4.85 -4.00 -25.39
N THR A 518 -5.36 -3.73 -24.19
CA THR A 518 -6.24 -2.58 -23.92
C THR A 518 -5.49 -1.26 -24.08
N LYS A 519 -4.24 -1.17 -23.58
CA LYS A 519 -3.36 0.02 -23.69
C LYS A 519 -2.96 0.29 -25.14
N ALA A 520 -2.70 -0.76 -25.94
CA ALA A 520 -2.49 -0.66 -27.38
C ALA A 520 -3.73 -0.12 -28.12
N ASN A 521 -4.93 -0.64 -27.80
CA ASN A 521 -6.19 -0.17 -28.41
C ASN A 521 -6.54 1.29 -28.01
N LYS A 522 -6.36 1.69 -26.74
CA LYS A 522 -6.49 3.10 -26.30
C LYS A 522 -5.54 4.01 -27.11
N ASN A 523 -4.29 3.59 -27.33
CA ASN A 523 -3.31 4.36 -28.12
C ASN A 523 -3.61 4.42 -29.62
N TYR A 524 -4.13 3.34 -30.22
CA TYR A 524 -4.58 3.34 -31.61
C TYR A 524 -5.74 4.33 -31.83
N ASN A 525 -6.71 4.35 -30.92
CA ASN A 525 -7.83 5.28 -30.96
C ASN A 525 -7.41 6.74 -30.65
N LYS A 526 -6.49 6.98 -29.70
CA LYS A 526 -5.88 8.32 -29.49
C LYS A 526 -5.11 8.81 -30.75
N LYS A 527 -4.52 7.91 -31.56
CA LYS A 527 -3.89 8.28 -32.85
C LYS A 527 -4.90 8.65 -33.93
N GLN A 528 -6.04 7.95 -34.05
CA GLN A 528 -7.07 8.30 -35.04
C GLN A 528 -7.79 9.63 -34.74
N LYS A 529 -7.89 10.04 -33.46
CA LYS A 529 -8.58 11.28 -33.06
C LYS A 529 -7.78 12.59 -33.25
N LYS A 530 -6.54 12.57 -33.77
CA LYS A 530 -5.80 13.81 -34.08
C LYS A 530 -6.12 14.32 -35.50
N PRO A 531 -6.70 15.53 -35.68
CA PRO A 531 -6.93 16.08 -37.01
C PRO A 531 -5.60 16.42 -37.71
N ARG A 532 -5.58 16.27 -39.04
CA ARG A 532 -4.46 16.73 -39.88
C ARG A 532 -4.33 18.25 -39.78
N LYS A 533 -3.22 18.76 -39.27
CA LYS A 533 -2.87 20.20 -39.42
C LYS A 533 -2.66 20.52 -40.90
N THR A 534 -3.45 21.46 -41.42
CA THR A 534 -3.15 22.19 -42.66
C THR A 534 -2.01 23.18 -42.41
N GLY A 535 -1.23 23.49 -43.45
CA GLY A 535 -0.09 24.41 -43.39
C GLY A 535 -0.38 25.82 -43.92
N ALA A 536 0.69 26.52 -44.34
CA ALA A 536 0.79 27.95 -44.67
C ALA A 536 0.77 28.89 -43.43
N GLN A 537 1.55 29.97 -43.38
CA GLN A 537 2.72 30.41 -44.18
C GLN A 537 3.61 31.34 -43.30
N PRO A 538 4.86 31.69 -43.71
CA PRO A 538 5.72 32.64 -42.99
C PRO A 538 5.48 34.12 -43.41
N ASP A 539 6.38 35.00 -42.95
CA ASP A 539 6.54 36.44 -43.23
C ASP A 539 5.62 37.37 -42.41
N LYS A 540 6.12 38.16 -41.45
CA LYS A 540 7.24 39.12 -41.54
C LYS A 540 7.97 39.35 -40.22
#